data_AF-A0A963QAR5-F1
#
_entry.id   AF-A0A963QAR5-F1
#
_cell.length_a   1.000
_cell.length_b   1.000
_cell.length_c   1.000
_cell.angle_alpha   90.00
_cell.angle_beta   90.00
_cell.angle_gamma   90.00
#
_symmetry.space_group_name_H-M   'P 1'
#
loop_
_entity.id
_entity.type
_entity.pdbx_description
1 polymer ?
#
loop_
_entity_poly.entity_id
_entity_poly.type
_entity_poly.pdbx_seq_one_letter_code
_entity_poly.pdbx_strand_id
1 'polypeptide(L)'
;PAQTALAGIGGRSWRSIALHVLVLAVLIAVLTRLPIVPYNVRELLNPYHPVAAPVLLAIAVFWVFGFPAWSVRWLAAGRSRFVALPPAIVLYGLVGWVSLRYAVLPESIHDVVGSPVLGWPWDTEVMARLTTLLSTIGTPLMAGALLVTALNAERVGSTPVWLALFVALLFPVQYAVIVTWAGTDNLTELMASNASIGAFALLFLYVLVVATVGSMVAALRHRGGRTRIAIAAASLALSLPLGYLLLRSGTEPVVIKQGQVFSAMQFLFSTDRTQYASGVNLLARFAVFHVLFVGMVAWTQSVFWMPMADKRPTGKKTDGGRANHQEKPPS
;
A
#
# COMPACT_ATOMS: atom_id res chain seq x y z
N PRO A 1 5.60 -28.95 -2.49
CA PRO A 1 4.61 -27.85 -2.54
C PRO A 1 5.03 -26.52 -1.87
N ALA A 2 5.88 -26.51 -0.83
CA ALA A 2 6.29 -25.26 -0.17
C ALA A 2 7.33 -24.45 -0.99
N GLN A 3 8.36 -25.11 -1.53
CA GLN A 3 9.42 -24.47 -2.33
C GLN A 3 8.91 -23.75 -3.59
N THR A 4 7.81 -24.21 -4.19
CA THR A 4 7.24 -23.64 -5.42
C THR A 4 6.64 -22.24 -5.24
N ALA A 5 6.29 -21.81 -4.03
CA ALA A 5 5.76 -20.47 -3.78
C ALA A 5 6.86 -19.40 -3.70
N LEU A 6 8.03 -19.72 -3.12
CA LEU A 6 9.19 -18.82 -3.09
C LEU A 6 9.95 -18.80 -4.42
N ALA A 7 9.95 -19.91 -5.15
CA ALA A 7 10.47 -19.98 -6.53
C ALA A 7 9.65 -19.17 -7.56
N GLY A 8 8.53 -18.54 -7.15
CA GLY A 8 7.63 -17.78 -8.03
C GLY A 8 8.19 -16.44 -8.52
N ILE A 9 9.11 -15.80 -7.78
CA ILE A 9 9.83 -14.61 -8.23
C ILE A 9 11.10 -15.03 -8.97
N GLY A 10 10.94 -15.61 -10.17
CA GLY A 10 12.07 -15.88 -11.05
C GLY A 10 12.85 -14.59 -11.39
N GLY A 11 14.13 -14.69 -11.75
CA GLY A 11 15.02 -13.52 -11.95
C GLY A 11 14.52 -12.44 -12.91
N ARG A 12 13.58 -12.77 -13.82
CA ARG A 12 12.87 -11.79 -14.67
C ARG A 12 12.02 -10.80 -13.87
N SER A 13 11.41 -11.22 -12.77
CA SER A 13 10.59 -10.34 -11.91
C SER A 13 11.46 -9.40 -11.07
N TRP A 14 12.57 -9.89 -10.48
CA TRP A 14 13.54 -9.02 -9.79
C TRP A 14 14.14 -7.94 -10.71
N ARG A 15 14.48 -8.29 -11.96
CA ARG A 15 14.90 -7.29 -12.97
C ARG A 15 13.80 -6.26 -13.27
N SER A 16 12.53 -6.68 -13.33
CA SER A 16 11.40 -5.77 -13.51
C SER A 16 11.23 -4.82 -12.31
N ILE A 17 11.32 -5.33 -11.07
CA ILE A 17 11.25 -4.53 -9.85
C ILE A 17 12.38 -3.49 -9.84
N ALA A 18 13.63 -3.92 -10.06
CA ALA A 18 14.78 -3.03 -10.11
C ALA A 18 14.63 -1.92 -11.17
N LEU A 19 14.12 -2.26 -12.36
CA LEU A 19 13.83 -1.26 -13.40
C LEU A 19 12.74 -0.27 -12.98
N HIS A 20 11.65 -0.73 -12.35
CA HIS A 20 10.58 0.17 -11.93
C HIS A 20 11.02 1.08 -10.76
N VAL A 21 11.82 0.56 -9.83
CA VAL A 21 12.47 1.34 -8.76
C VAL A 21 13.43 2.38 -9.36
N LEU A 22 14.24 2.02 -10.35
CA LEU A 22 15.13 2.97 -11.03
C LEU A 22 14.36 4.09 -11.74
N VAL A 23 13.30 3.75 -12.48
CA VAL A 23 12.43 4.75 -13.14
C VAL A 23 11.79 5.67 -12.11
N LEU A 24 11.28 5.13 -11.01
CA LEU A 24 10.70 5.93 -9.92
C LEU A 24 11.75 6.81 -9.23
N ALA A 25 12.97 6.32 -9.01
CA ALA A 25 14.05 7.11 -8.43
C ALA A 25 14.45 8.30 -9.31
N VAL A 26 14.50 8.10 -10.64
CA VAL A 26 14.73 9.19 -11.60
C VAL A 26 13.56 10.19 -11.58
N LEU A 27 12.31 9.72 -11.58
CA LEU A 27 11.14 10.59 -11.48
C LEU A 27 11.17 11.42 -10.19
N ILE A 28 11.46 10.80 -9.04
CA ILE A 28 11.62 11.50 -7.76
C ILE A 28 12.73 12.56 -7.86
N ALA A 29 13.92 12.19 -8.35
CA ALA A 29 15.06 13.10 -8.45
C ALA A 29 14.83 14.30 -9.39
N VAL A 30 13.96 14.15 -10.40
CA VAL A 30 13.56 15.24 -11.31
C VAL A 30 12.44 16.08 -10.69
N LEU A 31 11.35 15.45 -10.21
CA LEU A 31 10.16 16.14 -9.71
C LEU A 31 10.50 17.05 -8.52
N THR A 32 11.32 16.60 -7.57
CA THR A 32 11.71 17.40 -6.39
C THR A 32 12.53 18.65 -6.72
N ARG A 33 13.02 18.78 -7.96
CA ARG A 33 13.73 19.97 -8.45
C ARG A 33 12.84 20.94 -9.24
N LEU A 34 11.60 20.56 -9.57
CA LEU A 34 10.70 21.40 -10.36
C LEU A 34 10.04 22.47 -9.47
N PRO A 35 9.97 23.75 -9.90
CA PRO A 35 9.41 24.84 -9.09
C PRO A 35 7.89 24.70 -8.86
N ILE A 36 7.20 23.89 -9.65
CA ILE A 36 5.76 23.61 -9.52
C ILE A 36 5.43 22.61 -8.39
N VAL A 37 6.43 21.91 -7.86
CA VAL A 37 6.23 20.89 -6.82
C VAL A 37 6.19 21.57 -5.43
N PRO A 38 5.20 21.23 -4.55
CA PRO A 38 5.08 21.84 -3.22
C PRO A 38 6.36 21.73 -2.40
N TYR A 39 6.66 22.76 -1.60
CA TYR A 39 7.94 22.86 -0.85
C TYR A 39 8.22 21.62 0.00
N ASN A 40 7.23 21.11 0.75
CA ASN A 40 7.32 19.87 1.54
C ASN A 40 7.81 18.65 0.74
N VAL A 41 7.54 18.60 -0.57
CA VAL A 41 7.97 17.49 -1.45
C VAL A 41 9.36 17.76 -2.03
N ARG A 42 9.71 19.04 -2.29
CA ARG A 42 11.06 19.44 -2.74
C ARG A 42 12.12 19.25 -1.66
N GLU A 43 11.77 19.60 -0.42
CA GLU A 43 12.63 19.49 0.77
C GLU A 43 12.59 18.08 1.40
N LEU A 44 11.72 17.19 0.93
CA LEU A 44 11.55 15.84 1.48
C LEU A 44 12.84 15.01 1.43
N LEU A 45 13.66 15.17 0.38
CA LEU A 45 14.85 14.34 0.17
C LEU A 45 16.01 14.78 1.05
N ASN A 46 16.69 13.82 1.66
CA ASN A 46 17.89 14.07 2.44
C ASN A 46 19.02 14.68 1.56
N PRO A 47 19.43 15.94 1.78
CA PRO A 47 20.39 16.64 0.92
C PRO A 47 21.82 16.14 1.08
N TYR A 48 22.14 15.47 2.20
CA TYR A 48 23.45 14.84 2.43
C TYR A 48 23.65 13.58 1.58
N HIS A 49 22.58 13.04 0.97
CA HIS A 49 22.58 11.81 0.20
C HIS A 49 21.91 11.98 -1.18
N PRO A 50 22.32 12.94 -2.03
CA PRO A 50 21.54 13.41 -3.19
C PRO A 50 21.30 12.36 -4.28
N VAL A 51 22.09 11.29 -4.31
CA VAL A 51 21.92 10.14 -5.22
C VAL A 51 21.19 8.97 -4.54
N ALA A 52 21.52 8.67 -3.29
CA ALA A 52 20.92 7.55 -2.57
C ALA A 52 19.49 7.84 -2.09
N ALA A 53 19.18 9.08 -1.71
CA ALA A 53 17.88 9.47 -1.18
C ALA A 53 16.71 9.22 -2.17
N PRO A 54 16.78 9.63 -3.47
CA PRO A 54 15.76 9.27 -4.44
C PRO A 54 15.59 7.75 -4.64
N VAL A 55 16.68 6.99 -4.58
CA VAL A 55 16.67 5.53 -4.74
C VAL A 55 16.03 4.85 -3.52
N LEU A 56 16.40 5.28 -2.32
CA LEU A 56 15.83 4.76 -1.07
C LEU A 56 14.36 5.16 -0.89
N LEU A 57 13.95 6.36 -1.33
CA LEU A 57 12.54 6.74 -1.37
C LEU A 57 11.77 5.90 -2.40
N ALA A 58 12.33 5.64 -3.57
CA ALA A 58 11.72 4.75 -4.56
C ALA A 58 11.57 3.30 -4.05
N ILE A 59 12.58 2.79 -3.33
CA ILE A 59 12.52 1.50 -2.63
C ILE A 59 11.41 1.52 -1.56
N ALA A 60 11.35 2.57 -0.73
CA ALA A 60 10.31 2.73 0.30
C ALA A 60 8.90 2.73 -0.32
N VAL A 61 8.68 3.47 -1.42
CA VAL A 61 7.40 3.51 -2.14
C VAL A 61 7.04 2.14 -2.74
N PHE A 62 7.99 1.45 -3.39
CA PHE A 62 7.76 0.09 -3.91
C PHE A 62 7.48 -0.93 -2.80
N TRP A 63 8.17 -0.80 -1.67
CA TRP A 63 7.94 -1.62 -0.49
C TRP A 63 6.56 -1.36 0.10
N VAL A 64 6.24 -0.11 0.43
CA VAL A 64 4.98 0.27 1.10
C VAL A 64 3.77 -0.12 0.26
N PHE A 65 3.74 0.22 -1.04
CA PHE A 65 2.55 0.01 -1.88
C PHE A 65 2.54 -1.30 -2.67
N GLY A 66 3.70 -1.85 -3.02
CA GLY A 66 3.85 -3.07 -3.83
C GLY A 66 3.86 -4.36 -2.99
N PHE A 67 4.64 -4.40 -1.91
CA PHE A 67 4.82 -5.60 -1.08
C PHE A 67 3.50 -6.19 -0.52
N PRO A 68 2.49 -5.39 -0.10
CA PRO A 68 1.20 -5.92 0.37
C PRO A 68 0.53 -6.94 -0.57
N ALA A 69 0.61 -6.72 -1.90
CA ALA A 69 0.06 -7.66 -2.88
C ALA A 69 0.84 -8.98 -2.93
N TRP A 70 2.16 -8.95 -2.76
CA TRP A 70 2.97 -10.16 -2.64
C TRP A 70 2.64 -10.92 -1.34
N SER A 71 2.58 -10.22 -0.20
CA SER A 71 2.30 -10.81 1.11
C SER A 71 0.97 -11.54 1.13
N VAL A 72 -0.08 -10.96 0.54
CA VAL A 72 -1.40 -11.58 0.39
C VAL A 72 -1.34 -12.90 -0.39
N ARG A 73 -0.65 -12.92 -1.55
CA ARG A 73 -0.50 -14.13 -2.36
C ARG A 73 0.33 -15.20 -1.65
N TRP A 74 1.34 -14.77 -0.89
CA TRP A 74 2.12 -15.67 -0.04
C TRP A 74 1.25 -16.29 1.07
N LEU A 75 0.42 -15.50 1.77
CA LEU A 75 -0.51 -15.99 2.81
C LEU A 75 -1.57 -16.95 2.23
N ALA A 76 -2.19 -16.57 1.10
CA ALA A 76 -3.24 -17.36 0.45
C ALA A 76 -2.77 -18.77 0.02
N ALA A 77 -1.46 -18.96 -0.16
CA ALA A 77 -0.88 -20.26 -0.50
C ALA A 77 -0.68 -21.23 0.69
N GLY A 78 -1.10 -20.91 1.93
CA GLY A 78 -1.18 -21.91 3.00
C GLY A 78 -1.53 -21.40 4.40
N ARG A 79 -2.45 -22.10 5.09
CA ARG A 79 -3.00 -21.72 6.41
C ARG A 79 -1.96 -21.57 7.53
N SER A 80 -0.83 -22.27 7.49
CA SER A 80 0.23 -22.11 8.51
C SER A 80 0.94 -20.74 8.45
N ARG A 81 0.82 -20.00 7.33
CA ARG A 81 1.51 -18.72 7.13
C ARG A 81 0.88 -17.56 7.92
N PHE A 82 -0.33 -17.70 8.44
CA PHE A 82 -0.96 -16.68 9.29
C PHE A 82 -0.24 -16.46 10.63
N VAL A 83 0.47 -17.47 11.15
CA VAL A 83 1.32 -17.33 12.34
C VAL A 83 2.44 -16.29 12.13
N ALA A 84 2.84 -16.07 10.87
CA ALA A 84 3.85 -15.08 10.51
C ALA A 84 3.29 -13.68 10.24
N LEU A 85 1.97 -13.43 10.32
CA LEU A 85 1.41 -12.08 10.12
C LEU A 85 1.97 -11.03 11.10
N PRO A 86 2.01 -11.27 12.43
CA PRO A 86 2.60 -10.32 13.37
C PRO A 86 4.07 -9.96 13.09
N PRO A 87 5.02 -10.92 12.94
CA PRO A 87 6.40 -10.56 12.61
C PRO A 87 6.53 -9.98 11.19
N ALA A 88 5.68 -10.36 10.23
CA ALA A 88 5.73 -9.81 8.89
C ALA A 88 5.30 -8.33 8.83
N ILE A 89 4.28 -7.90 9.59
CA ILE A 89 3.90 -6.48 9.61
C ILE A 89 4.94 -5.61 10.31
N VAL A 90 5.59 -6.13 11.36
CA VAL A 90 6.70 -5.46 12.04
C VAL A 90 7.90 -5.34 11.11
N LEU A 91 8.31 -6.43 10.43
CA LEU A 91 9.37 -6.39 9.43
C LEU A 91 9.06 -5.43 8.28
N TYR A 92 7.81 -5.38 7.83
CA TYR A 92 7.35 -4.43 6.81
C TYR A 92 7.53 -2.97 7.26
N GLY A 93 7.11 -2.62 8.47
CA GLY A 93 7.33 -1.27 9.01
C GLY A 93 8.81 -0.94 9.25
N LEU A 94 9.61 -1.90 9.74
CA LEU A 94 11.05 -1.73 9.97
C LEU A 94 11.84 -1.51 8.67
N VAL A 95 11.60 -2.29 7.62
CA VAL A 95 12.25 -2.09 6.32
C VAL A 95 11.87 -0.74 5.70
N GLY A 96 10.61 -0.33 5.87
CA GLY A 96 10.16 1.02 5.49
C GLY A 96 10.85 2.12 6.30
N TRP A 97 10.99 1.96 7.62
CA TRP A 97 11.72 2.91 8.48
C TRP A 97 13.20 3.01 8.10
N VAL A 98 13.92 1.89 7.90
CA VAL A 98 15.32 1.93 7.44
C VAL A 98 15.44 2.68 6.11
N SER A 99 14.53 2.41 5.17
CA SER A 99 14.54 3.07 3.86
C SER A 99 14.28 4.57 3.98
N LEU A 100 13.28 4.97 4.77
CA LEU A 100 12.92 6.38 4.96
C LEU A 100 13.98 7.15 5.76
N ARG A 101 14.55 6.57 6.82
CA ARG A 101 15.58 7.20 7.68
C ARG A 101 16.74 7.81 6.90
N TYR A 102 17.14 7.19 5.80
CA TYR A 102 18.23 7.65 4.94
C TYR A 102 17.74 8.33 3.65
N ALA A 103 16.45 8.20 3.31
CA ALA A 103 15.84 8.84 2.15
C ALA A 103 15.36 10.27 2.42
N VAL A 104 14.85 10.53 3.62
CA VAL A 104 14.24 11.82 3.97
C VAL A 104 15.00 12.56 5.07
N LEU A 105 14.69 13.84 5.24
CA LEU A 105 15.18 14.61 6.38
C LEU A 105 14.56 14.11 7.71
N PRO A 106 15.34 14.05 8.82
CA PRO A 106 14.81 13.70 10.14
C PRO A 106 13.65 14.60 10.57
N GLU A 107 13.72 15.89 10.24
CA GLU A 107 12.69 16.90 10.50
C GLU A 107 11.36 16.47 9.86
N SER A 108 11.37 16.03 8.60
CA SER A 108 10.18 15.53 7.89
C SER A 108 9.63 14.23 8.47
N ILE A 109 10.43 13.44 9.20
CA ILE A 109 9.94 12.29 9.96
C ILE A 109 9.24 12.78 11.23
N HIS A 110 9.84 13.72 11.96
CA HIS A 110 9.26 14.30 13.17
C HIS A 110 7.97 15.08 12.89
N ASP A 111 7.84 15.74 11.73
CA ASP A 111 6.59 16.38 11.30
C ASP A 111 5.41 15.39 11.17
N VAL A 112 5.69 14.10 10.96
CA VAL A 112 4.69 13.06 10.71
C VAL A 112 4.46 12.16 11.94
N VAL A 113 5.50 11.79 12.69
CA VAL A 113 5.37 10.90 13.87
C VAL A 113 5.63 11.57 15.21
N GLY A 114 6.11 12.80 15.22
CA GLY A 114 6.57 13.51 16.41
C GLY A 114 8.07 13.40 16.67
N SER A 115 8.58 14.38 17.40
CA SER A 115 9.87 14.24 18.09
C SER A 115 9.74 13.19 19.22
N PRO A 116 10.84 12.53 19.62
CA PRO A 116 10.84 11.63 20.77
C PRO A 116 10.45 12.38 22.05
N VAL A 117 9.49 11.85 22.81
CA VAL A 117 9.03 12.41 24.10
C VAL A 117 9.01 11.38 25.24
N LEU A 118 9.16 10.09 24.94
CA LEU A 118 9.13 9.00 25.92
C LEU A 118 10.51 8.69 26.51
N GLY A 119 11.57 9.38 26.06
CA GLY A 119 12.94 9.21 26.57
C GLY A 119 13.58 7.87 26.24
N TRP A 120 13.10 7.16 25.21
CA TRP A 120 13.67 5.88 24.79
C TRP A 120 15.07 6.06 24.20
N PRO A 121 15.96 5.04 24.30
CA PRO A 121 17.33 5.16 23.79
C PRO A 121 17.36 5.24 22.25
N TRP A 122 18.23 6.12 21.74
CA TRP A 122 18.44 6.35 20.31
C TRP A 122 17.11 6.66 19.58
N ASP A 123 16.95 6.19 18.35
CA ASP A 123 15.75 6.44 17.54
C ASP A 123 14.64 5.40 17.75
N THR A 124 14.68 4.61 18.84
CA THR A 124 13.76 3.46 19.01
C THR A 124 12.29 3.88 19.13
N GLU A 125 12.00 5.05 19.70
CA GLU A 125 10.65 5.62 19.73
C GLU A 125 10.17 5.98 18.32
N VAL A 126 10.96 6.75 17.56
CA VAL A 126 10.63 7.16 16.19
C VAL A 126 10.50 5.92 15.27
N MET A 127 11.35 4.91 15.47
CA MET A 127 11.26 3.62 14.79
C MET A 127 9.93 2.91 15.08
N ALA A 128 9.51 2.82 16.35
CA ALA A 128 8.26 2.18 16.74
C ALA A 128 7.03 2.93 16.19
N ARG A 129 7.04 4.27 16.28
CA ARG A 129 5.98 5.14 15.75
C ARG A 129 5.86 5.03 14.23
N LEU A 130 6.97 5.14 13.49
CA LEU A 130 6.95 5.05 12.02
C LEU A 130 6.64 3.63 11.53
N THR A 131 7.15 2.59 12.21
CA THR A 131 6.77 1.19 11.94
C THR A 131 5.26 1.01 12.08
N THR A 132 4.65 1.59 13.12
CA THR A 132 3.20 1.51 13.34
C THR A 132 2.42 2.31 12.30
N LEU A 133 2.83 3.55 11.98
CA LEU A 133 2.21 4.35 10.92
C LEU A 133 2.24 3.64 9.56
N LEU A 134 3.40 3.09 9.18
CA LEU A 134 3.52 2.30 7.96
C LEU A 134 2.62 1.07 8.01
N SER A 135 2.53 0.36 9.14
CA SER A 135 1.59 -0.76 9.29
C SER A 135 0.14 -0.35 9.07
N THR A 136 -0.27 0.85 9.50
CA THR A 136 -1.63 1.38 9.30
C THR A 136 -1.95 1.65 7.84
N ILE A 137 -0.95 1.96 7.03
CA ILE A 137 -1.06 2.07 5.56
C ILE A 137 -1.01 0.66 4.92
N GLY A 138 -0.13 -0.21 5.41
CA GLY A 138 0.08 -1.57 4.89
C GLY A 138 -1.11 -2.51 5.06
N THR A 139 -1.79 -2.48 6.21
CA THR A 139 -2.95 -3.33 6.51
C THR A 139 -4.11 -3.16 5.50
N PRO A 140 -4.62 -1.94 5.21
CA PRO A 140 -5.65 -1.74 4.20
C PRO A 140 -5.14 -2.03 2.77
N LEU A 141 -3.86 -1.83 2.48
CA LEU A 141 -3.24 -2.26 1.21
C LEU A 141 -3.28 -3.79 1.03
N MET A 142 -2.99 -4.55 2.10
CA MET A 142 -3.13 -6.01 2.11
C MET A 142 -4.60 -6.44 1.97
N ALA A 143 -5.52 -5.78 2.67
CA ALA A 143 -6.94 -6.09 2.58
C ALA A 143 -7.49 -5.84 1.16
N GLY A 144 -7.16 -4.71 0.52
CA GLY A 144 -7.55 -4.41 -0.86
C GLY A 144 -7.01 -5.43 -1.88
N ALA A 145 -5.73 -5.80 -1.76
CA ALA A 145 -5.14 -6.83 -2.61
C ALA A 145 -5.77 -8.22 -2.39
N LEU A 146 -6.19 -8.55 -1.16
CA LEU A 146 -6.89 -9.80 -0.87
C LEU A 146 -8.29 -9.84 -1.48
N LEU A 147 -9.06 -8.74 -1.39
CA LEU A 147 -10.37 -8.63 -2.04
C LEU A 147 -10.25 -8.88 -3.56
N VAL A 148 -9.26 -8.27 -4.21
CA VAL A 148 -9.02 -8.48 -5.65
C VAL A 148 -8.53 -9.90 -5.96
N THR A 149 -7.75 -10.52 -5.08
CA THR A 149 -7.32 -11.93 -5.23
C THR A 149 -8.54 -12.87 -5.19
N ALA A 150 -9.45 -12.65 -4.23
CA ALA A 150 -10.69 -13.42 -4.10
C ALA A 150 -11.64 -13.22 -5.31
N LEU A 151 -11.84 -11.97 -5.76
CA LEU A 151 -12.64 -11.65 -6.94
C LEU A 151 -12.07 -12.25 -8.24
N ASN A 152 -10.76 -12.52 -8.29
CA ASN A 152 -10.11 -13.19 -9.41
C ASN A 152 -10.28 -14.72 -9.42
N ALA A 153 -11.18 -15.26 -8.59
CA ALA A 153 -11.48 -16.68 -8.42
C ALA A 153 -10.26 -17.54 -8.00
N GLU A 154 -9.24 -16.92 -7.40
CA GLU A 154 -8.17 -17.67 -6.74
C GLU A 154 -8.69 -18.19 -5.39
N ARG A 155 -8.40 -19.46 -5.07
CA ARG A 155 -8.86 -20.07 -3.82
C ARG A 155 -8.11 -19.47 -2.62
N VAL A 156 -8.62 -18.37 -2.08
CA VAL A 156 -8.07 -17.69 -0.89
C VAL A 156 -8.33 -18.45 0.42
N GLY A 157 -9.18 -19.48 0.43
CA GLY A 157 -9.46 -20.29 1.63
C GLY A 157 -9.90 -19.42 2.82
N SER A 158 -9.30 -19.64 4.00
CA SER A 158 -9.58 -18.87 5.22
C SER A 158 -8.80 -17.55 5.33
N THR A 159 -8.06 -17.12 4.30
CA THR A 159 -7.28 -15.87 4.32
C THR A 159 -8.12 -14.63 4.69
N PRO A 160 -9.36 -14.44 4.19
CA PRO A 160 -10.17 -13.28 4.58
C PRO A 160 -10.51 -13.26 6.08
N VAL A 161 -10.80 -14.43 6.66
CA VAL A 161 -11.11 -14.54 8.10
C VAL A 161 -9.88 -14.22 8.94
N TRP A 162 -8.72 -14.79 8.61
CA TRP A 162 -7.48 -14.52 9.35
C TRP A 162 -7.01 -13.07 9.21
N LEU A 163 -7.13 -12.47 8.02
CA LEU A 163 -6.79 -11.07 7.86
C LEU A 163 -7.78 -10.16 8.60
N ALA A 164 -9.08 -10.45 8.60
CA ALA A 164 -10.07 -9.69 9.35
C ALA A 164 -9.83 -9.76 10.87
N LEU A 165 -9.51 -10.94 11.42
CA LEU A 165 -9.12 -11.10 12.82
C LEU A 165 -7.83 -10.34 13.14
N PHE A 166 -6.84 -10.37 12.25
CA PHE A 166 -5.60 -9.63 12.41
C PHE A 166 -5.80 -8.11 12.36
N VAL A 167 -6.63 -7.61 11.43
CA VAL A 167 -7.03 -6.19 11.38
C VAL A 167 -7.75 -5.78 12.66
N ALA A 168 -8.71 -6.58 13.13
CA ALA A 168 -9.46 -6.28 14.36
C ALA A 168 -8.56 -6.20 15.61
N LEU A 169 -7.52 -7.03 15.69
CA LEU A 169 -6.54 -6.99 16.78
C LEU A 169 -5.55 -5.83 16.63
N LEU A 170 -5.11 -5.52 15.41
CA LEU A 170 -4.05 -4.54 15.16
C LEU A 170 -4.57 -3.10 15.11
N PHE A 171 -5.80 -2.88 14.66
CA PHE A 171 -6.43 -1.56 14.57
C PHE A 171 -6.44 -0.74 15.88
N PRO A 172 -6.80 -1.28 17.06
CA PRO A 172 -6.72 -0.52 18.32
C PRO A 172 -5.27 -0.17 18.71
N VAL A 173 -4.29 -1.04 18.42
CA VAL A 173 -2.87 -0.76 18.66
C VAL A 173 -2.38 0.35 17.74
N GLN A 174 -2.76 0.30 16.46
CA GLN A 174 -2.46 1.33 15.47
C GLN A 174 -3.03 2.69 15.87
N TYR A 175 -4.30 2.73 16.31
CA TYR A 175 -4.94 3.94 16.83
C TYR A 175 -4.20 4.47 18.09
N ALA A 176 -3.92 3.60 19.07
CA ALA A 176 -3.26 4.01 20.31
C ALA A 176 -1.89 4.66 20.06
N VAL A 177 -1.05 4.08 19.20
CA VAL A 177 0.30 4.61 18.93
C VAL A 177 0.27 5.89 18.08
N ILE A 178 -0.61 5.95 17.07
CA ILE A 178 -0.64 7.06 16.10
C ILE A 178 -1.43 8.27 16.62
N VAL A 179 -2.44 8.03 17.46
CA VAL A 179 -3.33 9.07 17.98
C VAL A 179 -3.10 9.29 19.48
N THR A 180 -3.37 8.28 20.32
CA THR A 180 -3.39 8.45 21.77
C THR A 180 -2.02 8.76 22.37
N TRP A 181 -0.95 8.24 21.76
CA TRP A 181 0.43 8.47 22.18
C TRP A 181 1.20 9.39 21.22
N ALA A 182 0.54 10.09 20.30
CA ALA A 182 1.18 10.92 19.27
C ALA A 182 2.20 11.91 19.87
N GLY A 183 3.41 11.95 19.29
CA GLY A 183 4.44 12.94 19.64
C GLY A 183 4.35 14.22 18.80
N THR A 184 3.28 14.35 17.99
CA THR A 184 3.00 15.49 17.11
C THR A 184 1.51 15.82 17.15
N ASP A 185 1.21 17.10 16.99
CA ASP A 185 -0.11 17.65 16.74
C ASP A 185 -0.53 17.48 15.26
N ASN A 186 0.42 17.49 14.31
CA ASN A 186 0.14 17.57 12.87
C ASN A 186 -0.79 16.47 12.34
N LEU A 187 -0.68 15.22 12.78
CA LEU A 187 -1.62 14.17 12.33
C LEU A 187 -2.96 14.25 13.06
N THR A 188 -2.97 14.57 14.35
CA THR A 188 -4.16 14.55 15.20
C THR A 188 -5.04 15.78 14.98
N GLU A 189 -4.47 16.96 14.77
CA GLU A 189 -5.16 18.18 14.35
C GLU A 189 -5.85 18.04 12.99
N LEU A 190 -5.26 17.27 12.07
CA LEU A 190 -5.84 17.05 10.74
C LEU A 190 -6.95 15.99 10.74
N MET A 191 -7.13 15.23 11.81
CA MET A 191 -8.15 14.18 11.94
C MET A 191 -9.42 14.68 12.61
N ALA A 192 -10.57 14.41 12.00
CA ALA A 192 -11.85 14.97 12.41
C ALA A 192 -12.26 14.61 13.85
N SER A 193 -12.94 15.56 14.49
CA SER A 193 -13.55 15.39 15.83
C SER A 193 -12.51 15.01 16.89
N ASN A 194 -11.45 15.82 16.99
CA ASN A 194 -10.33 15.64 17.92
C ASN A 194 -9.68 14.25 17.77
N ALA A 195 -9.28 13.90 16.55
CA ALA A 195 -8.67 12.63 16.18
C ALA A 195 -9.47 11.36 16.56
N SER A 196 -10.80 11.43 16.53
CA SER A 196 -11.67 10.31 16.93
C SER A 196 -11.36 8.97 16.23
N ILE A 197 -11.68 7.86 16.89
CA ILE A 197 -11.60 6.51 16.30
C ILE A 197 -12.45 6.37 15.01
N GLY A 198 -13.55 7.11 14.92
CA GLY A 198 -14.38 7.19 13.70
C GLY A 198 -13.64 7.86 12.55
N ALA A 199 -12.97 8.99 12.79
CA ALA A 199 -12.12 9.66 11.81
C ALA A 199 -10.97 8.75 11.35
N PHE A 200 -10.29 8.08 12.28
CA PHE A 200 -9.25 7.10 11.97
C PHE A 200 -9.76 5.96 11.08
N ALA A 201 -10.95 5.41 11.38
CA ALA A 201 -11.59 4.37 10.59
C ALA A 201 -11.95 4.85 9.16
N LEU A 202 -12.40 6.09 9.01
CA LEU A 202 -12.73 6.68 7.69
C LEU A 202 -11.48 6.87 6.82
N LEU A 203 -10.36 7.32 7.41
CA LEU A 203 -9.08 7.43 6.72
C LEU A 203 -8.50 6.06 6.35
N PHE A 204 -8.60 5.07 7.26
CA PHE A 204 -8.24 3.67 6.96
C PHE A 204 -9.08 3.11 5.80
N LEU A 205 -10.39 3.38 5.78
CA LEU A 205 -11.30 2.98 4.71
C LEU A 205 -10.99 3.70 3.38
N TYR A 206 -10.56 4.96 3.40
CA TYR A 206 -10.06 5.65 2.21
C TYR A 206 -8.86 4.92 1.59
N VAL A 207 -7.87 4.54 2.41
CA VAL A 207 -6.72 3.76 1.95
C VAL A 207 -7.15 2.39 1.43
N LEU A 208 -8.15 1.73 2.04
CA LEU A 208 -8.71 0.48 1.55
C LEU A 208 -9.41 0.62 0.19
N VAL A 209 -10.12 1.72 -0.06
CA VAL A 209 -10.72 2.02 -1.37
C VAL A 209 -9.63 2.20 -2.43
N VAL A 210 -8.62 3.03 -2.16
CA VAL A 210 -7.46 3.23 -3.05
C VAL A 210 -6.73 1.90 -3.31
N ALA A 211 -6.49 1.11 -2.26
CA ALA A 211 -5.85 -0.19 -2.33
C ALA A 211 -6.59 -1.15 -3.25
N THR A 212 -7.93 -1.22 -3.10
CA THR A 212 -8.78 -2.14 -3.85
C THR A 212 -8.80 -1.76 -5.33
N VAL A 213 -9.02 -0.50 -5.66
CA VAL A 213 -9.04 -0.05 -7.07
C VAL A 213 -7.65 -0.16 -7.71
N GLY A 214 -6.59 0.24 -7.00
CA GLY A 214 -5.21 0.08 -7.49
C GLY A 214 -4.86 -1.39 -7.77
N SER A 215 -5.25 -2.29 -6.86
CA SER A 215 -5.13 -3.74 -7.04
C SER A 215 -5.91 -4.25 -8.27
N MET A 216 -7.14 -3.78 -8.49
CA MET A 216 -7.96 -4.16 -9.65
C MET A 216 -7.29 -3.74 -10.97
N VAL A 217 -6.82 -2.49 -11.04
CA VAL A 217 -6.13 -1.96 -12.23
C VAL A 217 -4.81 -2.71 -12.47
N ALA A 218 -4.04 -3.02 -11.43
CA ALA A 218 -2.83 -3.82 -11.53
C ALA A 218 -3.08 -5.23 -12.08
N ALA A 219 -4.19 -5.87 -11.67
CA ALA A 219 -4.57 -7.21 -12.13
C ALA A 219 -4.98 -7.26 -13.62
N LEU A 220 -5.47 -6.15 -14.19
CA LEU A 220 -5.82 -6.08 -15.63
C LEU A 220 -4.63 -6.40 -16.53
N ARG A 221 -3.40 -6.05 -16.12
CA ARG A 221 -2.15 -6.29 -16.88
C ARG A 221 -1.92 -7.76 -17.21
N HIS A 222 -2.46 -8.68 -16.39
CA HIS A 222 -2.23 -10.13 -16.51
C HIS A 222 -3.49 -10.93 -16.86
N ARG A 223 -4.68 -10.41 -16.55
CA ARG A 223 -5.98 -11.03 -16.90
C ARG A 223 -6.93 -9.98 -17.46
N GLY A 224 -6.63 -9.52 -18.67
CA GLY A 224 -7.47 -8.59 -19.43
C GLY A 224 -8.80 -9.21 -19.87
N GLY A 225 -9.76 -8.34 -20.24
CA GLY A 225 -11.07 -8.72 -20.75
C GLY A 225 -12.06 -7.56 -20.61
N ARG A 226 -12.98 -7.38 -21.57
CA ARG A 226 -13.89 -6.22 -21.64
C ARG A 226 -14.65 -5.98 -20.34
N THR A 227 -15.25 -7.03 -19.77
CA THR A 227 -15.98 -6.95 -18.48
C THR A 227 -15.08 -6.51 -17.32
N ARG A 228 -13.83 -6.98 -17.27
CA ARG A 228 -12.88 -6.64 -16.20
C ARG A 228 -12.40 -5.19 -16.30
N ILE A 229 -12.15 -4.72 -17.53
CA ILE A 229 -11.83 -3.31 -17.81
C ILE A 229 -13.01 -2.43 -17.41
N ALA A 230 -14.25 -2.81 -17.77
CA ALA A 230 -15.46 -2.08 -17.40
C ALA A 230 -15.67 -2.01 -15.87
N ILE A 231 -15.47 -3.13 -15.14
CA ILE A 231 -15.52 -3.16 -13.67
C ILE A 231 -14.45 -2.23 -13.10
N ALA A 232 -13.18 -2.35 -13.51
CA ALA A 232 -12.11 -1.50 -12.97
C ALA A 232 -12.33 0.00 -13.25
N ALA A 233 -12.84 0.34 -14.45
CA ALA A 233 -13.20 1.72 -14.79
C ALA A 233 -14.38 2.24 -13.95
N ALA A 234 -15.41 1.42 -13.74
CA ALA A 234 -16.53 1.77 -12.86
C ALA A 234 -16.10 1.90 -11.39
N SER A 235 -15.23 1.02 -10.90
CA SER A 235 -14.65 1.11 -9.56
C SER A 235 -13.79 2.37 -9.38
N LEU A 236 -12.99 2.76 -10.38
CA LEU A 236 -12.25 4.01 -10.38
C LEU A 236 -13.18 5.23 -10.36
N ALA A 237 -14.20 5.25 -11.22
CA ALA A 237 -15.19 6.31 -11.28
C ALA A 237 -15.96 6.47 -9.96
N LEU A 238 -16.32 5.36 -9.29
CA LEU A 238 -17.00 5.36 -8.00
C LEU A 238 -16.07 5.67 -6.81
N SER A 239 -14.78 5.34 -6.91
CA SER A 239 -13.81 5.62 -5.85
C SER A 239 -13.49 7.10 -5.66
N LEU A 240 -13.68 7.94 -6.69
CA LEU A 240 -13.54 9.39 -6.58
C LEU A 240 -14.55 10.03 -5.62
N PRO A 241 -15.89 9.93 -5.83
CA PRO A 241 -16.86 10.50 -4.90
C PRO A 241 -16.83 9.82 -3.53
N LEU A 242 -16.68 8.49 -3.48
CA LEU A 242 -16.56 7.75 -2.22
C LEU A 242 -15.31 8.19 -1.43
N GLY A 243 -14.16 8.28 -2.10
CA GLY A 243 -12.91 8.69 -1.49
C GLY A 243 -12.92 10.14 -1.02
N TYR A 244 -13.60 11.03 -1.75
CA TYR A 244 -13.80 12.42 -1.33
C TYR A 244 -14.64 12.50 -0.06
N LEU A 245 -15.74 11.74 0.03
CA LEU A 245 -16.57 11.67 1.23
C LEU A 245 -15.80 11.08 2.43
N LEU A 246 -15.02 10.02 2.22
CA LEU A 246 -14.22 9.39 3.27
C LEU A 246 -13.13 10.32 3.82
N LEU A 247 -12.37 11.02 2.96
CA LEU A 247 -11.42 12.02 3.43
C LEU A 247 -12.14 13.19 4.11
N ARG A 248 -13.15 13.80 3.46
CA ARG A 248 -13.86 14.97 4.00
C ARG A 248 -14.46 14.71 5.39
N SER A 249 -14.96 13.50 5.64
CA SER A 249 -15.50 13.12 6.95
C SER A 249 -14.45 12.60 7.94
N GLY A 250 -13.29 12.14 7.45
CA GLY A 250 -12.17 11.68 8.28
C GLY A 250 -11.18 12.80 8.66
N THR A 251 -11.18 13.92 7.96
CA THR A 251 -10.27 15.05 8.20
C THR A 251 -10.99 16.27 8.78
N GLU A 252 -10.34 17.02 9.67
CA GLU A 252 -10.94 18.13 10.41
C GLU A 252 -11.41 19.28 9.49
N PRO A 253 -12.70 19.68 9.51
CA PRO A 253 -13.21 20.80 8.70
C PRO A 253 -12.69 22.17 9.11
N VAL A 254 -12.26 22.39 10.36
CA VAL A 254 -11.76 23.69 10.84
C VAL A 254 -10.50 23.52 11.70
N VAL A 255 -9.36 23.88 11.13
CA VAL A 255 -8.06 23.97 11.79
C VAL A 255 -7.66 25.43 11.93
N ILE A 256 -7.19 25.83 13.11
CA ILE A 256 -6.73 27.18 13.42
C ILE A 256 -5.23 27.11 13.75
N LYS A 257 -4.36 27.52 12.82
CA LYS A 257 -2.90 27.48 13.02
C LYS A 257 -2.29 28.78 12.48
N GLN A 258 -1.37 29.37 13.23
CA GLN A 258 -0.63 30.60 12.86
C GLN A 258 -1.53 31.79 12.45
N GLY A 259 -2.68 31.96 13.11
CA GLY A 259 -3.63 33.05 12.81
C GLY A 259 -4.48 32.86 11.54
N GLN A 260 -4.36 31.70 10.88
CA GLN A 260 -5.19 31.32 9.74
C GLN A 260 -6.24 30.29 10.13
N VAL A 261 -7.34 30.25 9.36
CA VAL A 261 -8.41 29.25 9.47
C VAL A 261 -8.54 28.53 8.14
N PHE A 262 -8.42 27.20 8.15
CA PHE A 262 -8.49 26.34 6.97
C PHE A 262 -8.97 24.94 7.35
N SER A 263 -9.50 24.16 6.40
CA SER A 263 -9.77 22.74 6.64
C SER A 263 -8.53 21.87 6.40
N ALA A 264 -8.49 20.69 7.02
CA ALA A 264 -7.41 19.74 6.82
C ALA A 264 -7.26 19.28 5.35
N MET A 265 -8.35 19.14 4.59
CA MET A 265 -8.25 18.91 3.13
C MET A 265 -7.58 20.09 2.39
N GLN A 266 -7.85 21.34 2.81
CA GLN A 266 -7.15 22.49 2.24
C GLN A 266 -5.67 22.49 2.59
N PHE A 267 -5.31 22.12 3.82
CA PHE A 267 -3.90 21.95 4.22
C PHE A 267 -3.18 20.88 3.38
N LEU A 268 -3.86 19.78 3.03
CA LEU A 268 -3.28 18.67 2.26
C LEU A 268 -3.17 18.96 0.76
N PHE A 269 -4.12 19.68 0.16
CA PHE A 269 -4.21 19.86 -1.29
C PHE A 269 -3.89 21.28 -1.80
N SER A 270 -3.65 22.25 -0.92
CA SER A 270 -3.18 23.59 -1.34
C SER A 270 -1.68 23.56 -1.68
N THR A 271 -1.29 24.45 -2.58
CA THR A 271 0.08 24.54 -3.13
C THR A 271 1.04 25.29 -2.22
N ASP A 272 0.48 26.15 -1.37
CA ASP A 272 1.14 27.08 -0.48
C ASP A 272 0.26 27.27 0.77
N ARG A 273 0.78 28.02 1.74
CA ARG A 273 0.13 28.30 3.04
C ARG A 273 -0.54 29.68 3.09
N THR A 274 -0.70 30.39 1.96
CA THR A 274 -1.27 31.74 1.93
C THR A 274 -2.57 31.82 1.13
N GLN A 275 -2.76 30.93 0.17
CA GLN A 275 -3.94 30.84 -0.70
C GLN A 275 -4.48 29.41 -0.73
N TYR A 276 -5.33 29.09 0.25
CA TYR A 276 -5.98 27.79 0.33
C TYR A 276 -6.96 27.57 -0.84
N ALA A 277 -6.84 26.42 -1.51
CA ALA A 277 -7.79 26.00 -2.55
C ALA A 277 -9.21 25.86 -1.96
N SER A 278 -10.25 26.13 -2.73
CA SER A 278 -11.63 26.02 -2.27
C SER A 278 -12.57 25.51 -3.37
N GLY A 279 -13.77 25.07 -2.97
CA GLY A 279 -14.82 24.62 -3.89
C GLY A 279 -14.35 23.61 -4.93
N VAL A 280 -14.59 23.93 -6.21
CA VAL A 280 -14.22 23.08 -7.36
C VAL A 280 -12.71 22.91 -7.50
N ASN A 281 -11.90 23.91 -7.13
CA ASN A 281 -10.43 23.82 -7.21
C ASN A 281 -9.90 22.76 -6.23
N LEU A 282 -10.40 22.78 -4.98
CA LEU A 282 -10.06 21.77 -3.98
C LEU A 282 -10.46 20.35 -4.43
N LEU A 283 -11.67 20.20 -4.98
CA LEU A 283 -12.16 18.92 -5.52
C LEU A 283 -11.30 18.42 -6.69
N ALA A 284 -10.90 19.30 -7.61
CA ALA A 284 -10.05 18.95 -8.74
C ALA A 284 -8.65 18.49 -8.29
N ARG A 285 -8.05 19.19 -7.31
CA ARG A 285 -6.76 18.79 -6.73
C ARG A 285 -6.84 17.44 -5.99
N PHE A 286 -7.91 17.22 -5.22
CA PHE A 286 -8.20 15.91 -4.63
C PHE A 286 -8.32 14.82 -5.72
N ALA A 287 -9.05 15.07 -6.81
CA ALA A 287 -9.25 14.09 -7.86
C ALA A 287 -7.94 13.70 -8.56
N VAL A 288 -7.08 14.67 -8.85
CA VAL A 288 -5.72 14.44 -9.36
C VAL A 288 -4.90 13.61 -8.37
N PHE A 289 -4.87 13.99 -7.08
CA PHE A 289 -4.18 13.22 -6.04
C PHE A 289 -4.69 11.78 -5.95
N HIS A 290 -6.01 11.57 -5.92
CA HIS A 290 -6.61 10.25 -5.79
C HIS A 290 -6.30 9.34 -6.99
N VAL A 291 -6.38 9.87 -8.22
CA VAL A 291 -6.00 9.13 -9.44
C VAL A 291 -4.51 8.78 -9.43
N LEU A 292 -3.64 9.72 -9.03
CA LEU A 292 -2.20 9.45 -8.90
C LEU A 292 -1.89 8.41 -7.81
N PHE A 293 -2.61 8.43 -6.69
CA PHE A 293 -2.43 7.48 -5.60
C PHE A 293 -2.90 6.07 -5.99
N VAL A 294 -4.09 5.95 -6.61
CA VAL A 294 -4.54 4.69 -7.22
C VAL A 294 -3.56 4.20 -8.28
N GLY A 295 -3.04 5.10 -9.12
CA GLY A 295 -2.03 4.81 -10.14
C GLY A 295 -0.70 4.31 -9.55
N MET A 296 -0.25 4.90 -8.44
CA MET A 296 0.94 4.46 -7.71
C MET A 296 0.77 3.02 -7.20
N VAL A 297 -0.32 2.74 -6.48
CA VAL A 297 -0.64 1.38 -6.01
C VAL A 297 -0.73 0.41 -7.19
N ALA A 298 -1.40 0.79 -8.28
CA ALA A 298 -1.55 -0.05 -9.45
C ALA A 298 -0.18 -0.37 -10.10
N TRP A 299 0.68 0.62 -10.26
CA TRP A 299 2.01 0.48 -10.85
C TRP A 299 2.92 -0.39 -9.99
N THR A 300 3.06 -0.08 -8.69
CA THR A 300 3.93 -0.82 -7.76
C THR A 300 3.49 -2.25 -7.58
N GLN A 301 2.18 -2.53 -7.56
CA GLN A 301 1.68 -3.90 -7.44
C GLN A 301 1.74 -4.70 -8.75
N SER A 302 1.74 -4.06 -9.93
CA SER A 302 1.61 -4.75 -11.22
C SER A 302 2.66 -5.85 -11.48
N VAL A 303 3.85 -5.75 -10.86
CA VAL A 303 4.91 -6.76 -10.92
C VAL A 303 4.61 -8.01 -10.06
N PHE A 304 3.81 -7.85 -9.00
CA PHE A 304 3.40 -8.92 -8.08
C PHE A 304 2.10 -9.62 -8.49
N TRP A 305 1.35 -9.09 -9.46
CA TRP A 305 0.16 -9.72 -10.05
C TRP A 305 0.48 -10.73 -11.18
N MET A 306 1.76 -10.93 -11.52
CA MET A 306 2.18 -11.93 -12.51
C MET A 306 1.69 -13.34 -12.10
N PRO A 307 1.17 -14.17 -13.03
CA PRO A 307 0.87 -15.56 -12.73
C PRO A 307 2.13 -16.26 -12.21
N MET A 308 2.07 -16.81 -10.99
CA MET A 308 3.08 -17.79 -10.60
C MET A 308 2.89 -18.97 -11.55
N ALA A 309 3.94 -19.32 -12.30
CA ALA A 309 3.84 -20.34 -13.33
C ALA A 309 3.28 -21.62 -12.70
N ASP A 310 2.05 -21.97 -13.09
CA ASP A 310 1.29 -23.09 -12.51
C ASP A 310 1.92 -24.39 -12.99
N LYS A 311 3.06 -24.76 -12.38
CA LYS A 311 3.67 -26.08 -12.48
C LYS A 311 2.79 -27.09 -11.74
N ARG A 312 1.56 -27.27 -12.24
CA ARG A 312 0.86 -28.52 -12.06
C ARG A 312 1.78 -29.60 -12.59
N PRO A 313 2.06 -30.67 -11.83
CA PRO A 313 2.61 -31.85 -12.46
C PRO A 313 1.59 -32.27 -13.53
N THR A 314 2.02 -32.32 -14.79
CA THR A 314 1.27 -32.95 -15.88
C THR A 314 1.29 -34.46 -15.62
N GLY A 315 0.54 -34.87 -14.60
CA GLY A 315 0.47 -36.22 -14.08
C GLY A 315 -0.31 -37.10 -15.05
N LYS A 316 0.42 -37.64 -16.03
CA LYS A 316 0.10 -38.81 -16.85
C LYS A 316 -1.38 -38.99 -17.22
N LYS A 317 -1.69 -38.68 -18.49
CA LYS A 317 -2.53 -39.60 -19.26
C LYS A 317 -1.85 -40.98 -19.23
N THR A 318 -2.44 -41.95 -18.53
CA THR A 318 -2.20 -43.36 -18.80
C THR A 318 -3.08 -43.78 -19.97
N ASP A 319 -2.70 -43.34 -21.18
CA ASP A 319 -3.18 -43.94 -22.42
C ASP A 319 -2.15 -45.00 -22.84
N GLY A 320 -2.58 -46.26 -22.89
CA GLY A 320 -1.73 -47.42 -23.20
C GLY A 320 -2.16 -48.65 -22.41
N GLY A 321 -2.82 -49.64 -23.00
CA GLY A 321 -3.35 -49.70 -24.37
C GLY A 321 -4.13 -50.99 -24.57
N ARG A 322 -5.25 -50.96 -25.31
CA ARG A 322 -5.92 -52.18 -25.76
C ARG A 322 -5.09 -52.84 -26.84
N ALA A 323 -4.78 -54.12 -26.67
CA ALA A 323 -4.45 -55.03 -27.76
C ALA A 323 -5.29 -56.30 -27.60
N ASN A 324 -6.09 -56.63 -28.61
CA ASN A 324 -6.82 -57.90 -28.71
C ASN A 324 -5.89 -58.98 -29.28
N HIS A 325 -6.00 -60.21 -28.79
CA HIS A 325 -6.15 -61.47 -29.55
C HIS A 325 -6.29 -62.59 -28.50
N GLN A 326 -7.40 -63.33 -28.42
CA GLN A 326 -7.79 -64.46 -29.29
C GLN A 326 -6.67 -65.50 -29.48
N GLU A 327 -6.70 -66.57 -28.68
CA GLU A 327 -6.72 -67.95 -29.20
C GLU A 327 -7.17 -68.98 -28.14
N LYS A 328 -7.70 -70.11 -28.63
CA LYS A 328 -8.32 -71.28 -27.95
C LYS A 328 -8.19 -72.46 -28.95
N PRO A 329 -8.36 -73.76 -28.60
CA PRO A 329 -8.10 -74.49 -27.34
C PRO A 329 -6.69 -75.11 -27.51
N PRO A 330 -6.36 -76.43 -27.41
CA PRO A 330 -6.86 -77.57 -26.59
C PRO A 330 -6.04 -77.71 -25.28
N SER A 331 -6.22 -78.74 -24.43
CA SER A 331 -7.16 -79.88 -24.40
C SER A 331 -7.85 -79.97 -23.03
#